data_AF-A0A8H4R0U1-F1
#
_entry.id   AF-A0A8H4R0U1-F1
#
_cell.length_a   1.000
_cell.length_b   1.000
_cell.length_c   1.000
_cell.angle_alpha   90.00
_cell.angle_beta   90.00
_cell.angle_gamma   90.00
#
_symmetry.space_group_name_H-M   'P 1'
#
loop_
_entity.id
_entity.type
_entity.pdbx_description
1 polymer ?
#
loop_
_entity_poly.entity_id
_entity_poly.type
_entity_poly.pdbx_seq_one_letter_code
_entity_poly.pdbx_strand_id
1 'polypeptide(L)'
;MLGDNSASSDLGWGTVAEISAEEIVPIPKLVTPKSPGVVKLDDVFNFQIVVFQVEDTVFEVLKAGFNVPETIFETMFTLPQRTPVDADGPPVEGSSRDHPIVLEGVKADEFRIFLRILYPFMVQSEVTEYDEWISVLHLATMWDFKKIRTNAINRLQAEFFTQKSAAEKISVGRKYRVVDWVKDGYKTLCQEPAQNLEEMKRLKEAHGLDWEDIAKIYFVRDKLRRDHPGHHYCDNCSMYFGREPDSGRNIACRCRYTTAIEEVFKSDFSFMNGIDPLSDTPTTVTANKKKKKK
;
A
#
# COMPACT_ATOMS: atom_id res chain seq x y z
N MET A 1 51.98 24.39 -96.98
CA MET A 1 50.60 23.89 -97.09
C MET A 1 49.71 25.02 -96.59
N LEU A 2 49.15 25.85 -97.49
CA LEU A 2 47.76 25.78 -97.99
C LEU A 2 46.76 25.76 -96.81
N GLY A 3 45.81 26.69 -96.62
CA GLY A 3 45.29 27.88 -97.33
C GLY A 3 44.42 28.68 -96.33
N ASP A 4 44.25 29.99 -96.52
CA ASP A 4 43.03 30.70 -97.03
C ASP A 4 41.77 30.52 -96.15
N ASN A 5 40.87 31.47 -95.87
CA ASN A 5 40.66 32.89 -96.20
C ASN A 5 39.45 33.35 -95.32
N SER A 6 39.52 34.49 -94.61
CA SER A 6 38.93 35.81 -94.95
C SER A 6 37.42 36.01 -94.68
N ALA A 7 37.09 37.06 -93.91
CA ALA A 7 36.00 38.07 -94.09
C ALA A 7 35.62 38.62 -92.68
N SER A 8 36.03 39.83 -92.25
CA SER A 8 35.69 41.20 -92.68
C SER A 8 34.20 41.54 -92.59
N SER A 9 33.82 42.42 -91.64
CA SER A 9 33.35 43.78 -91.96
C SER A 9 32.99 44.60 -90.71
N ASP A 10 33.17 45.91 -90.89
CA ASP A 10 33.15 47.02 -89.94
C ASP A 10 31.76 47.44 -89.39
N LEU A 11 31.84 48.47 -88.51
CA LEU A 11 30.83 49.45 -88.07
C LEU A 11 30.04 49.01 -86.83
N GLY A 12 29.94 49.75 -85.73
CA GLY A 12 30.12 51.18 -85.47
C GLY A 12 28.91 51.67 -84.67
N TRP A 13 29.15 52.41 -83.57
CA TRP A 13 28.20 53.25 -82.82
C TRP A 13 27.06 52.54 -82.08
N GLY A 14 26.71 53.01 -80.88
CA GLY A 14 25.42 52.61 -80.29
C GLY A 14 25.27 52.82 -78.80
N THR A 15 25.15 54.07 -78.41
CA THR A 15 24.68 54.55 -77.11
C THR A 15 23.36 53.89 -76.69
N VAL A 16 23.29 53.55 -75.40
CA VAL A 16 22.13 53.37 -74.50
C VAL A 16 20.75 53.53 -75.15
N ALA A 17 20.00 52.42 -75.24
CA ALA A 17 18.55 52.43 -75.40
C ALA A 17 17.91 52.05 -74.05
N GLU A 18 16.92 52.86 -73.69
CA GLU A 18 16.14 52.86 -72.46
C GLU A 18 15.53 51.48 -72.14
N ILE A 19 15.73 51.01 -70.90
CA ILE A 19 14.96 49.90 -70.35
C ILE A 19 13.68 50.48 -69.76
N SER A 20 12.57 50.11 -70.41
CA SER A 20 11.18 50.29 -70.02
C SER A 20 10.92 49.87 -68.58
N ALA A 21 10.08 50.64 -67.88
CA ALA A 21 9.57 50.31 -66.56
C ALA A 21 8.66 49.07 -66.61
N GLU A 22 9.23 47.90 -66.29
CA GLU A 22 8.46 46.68 -66.02
C GLU A 22 8.18 46.55 -64.52
N GLU A 23 6.88 46.60 -64.21
CA GLU A 23 6.15 46.12 -63.03
C GLU A 23 6.95 45.61 -61.82
N ILE A 24 6.86 46.37 -60.72
CA ILE A 24 7.26 45.92 -59.38
C ILE A 24 6.27 44.84 -58.92
N VAL A 25 6.67 43.58 -58.98
CA VAL A 25 5.92 42.45 -58.41
C VAL A 25 5.88 42.60 -56.88
N PRO A 26 4.71 42.51 -56.19
CA PRO A 26 4.68 42.63 -54.73
C PRO A 26 5.43 41.47 -54.09
N ILE A 27 6.43 41.78 -53.26
CA ILE A 27 7.14 40.80 -52.43
C ILE A 27 6.10 40.08 -51.54
N PRO A 28 6.03 38.73 -51.54
CA PRO A 28 5.14 38.00 -50.65
C PRO A 28 5.48 38.36 -49.20
N LYS A 29 4.49 38.81 -48.43
CA LYS A 29 4.66 39.08 -47.00
C LYS A 29 5.24 37.82 -46.34
N LEU A 30 6.43 37.92 -45.75
CA LEU A 30 6.99 36.88 -44.90
C LEU A 30 5.94 36.54 -43.82
N VAL A 31 5.44 35.31 -43.85
CA VAL A 31 4.66 34.75 -42.75
C VAL A 31 5.62 34.66 -41.57
N THR A 32 5.46 35.54 -40.59
CA THR A 32 6.19 35.42 -39.33
C THR A 32 5.78 34.10 -38.67
N PRO A 33 6.74 33.30 -38.16
CA PRO A 33 6.40 32.09 -37.45
C PRO A 33 5.53 32.45 -36.25
N LYS A 34 4.31 31.89 -36.24
CA LYS A 34 3.39 31.92 -35.10
C LYS A 34 4.20 31.58 -33.85
N SER A 35 4.21 32.47 -32.86
CA SER A 35 4.81 32.18 -31.55
C SER A 35 4.40 30.77 -31.10
N PRO A 36 5.33 29.92 -30.63
CA PRO A 36 4.97 28.57 -30.19
C PRO A 36 3.87 28.72 -29.14
N GLY A 37 2.68 28.20 -29.45
CA GLY A 37 1.54 28.27 -28.55
C GLY A 37 1.93 27.65 -27.21
N VAL A 38 1.51 28.27 -26.11
CA VAL A 38 1.76 27.75 -24.76
C VAL A 38 1.22 26.32 -24.71
N VAL A 39 2.13 25.35 -24.60
CA VAL A 39 1.77 23.93 -24.49
C VAL A 39 1.12 23.74 -23.13
N LYS A 40 -0.20 23.54 -23.12
CA LYS A 40 -0.96 23.24 -21.90
C LYS A 40 -0.87 21.74 -21.63
N LEU A 41 -0.37 21.38 -20.46
CA LEU A 41 -0.42 20.01 -19.95
C LEU A 41 -1.86 19.68 -19.52
N ASP A 42 -2.32 18.48 -19.85
CA ASP A 42 -3.65 18.02 -19.47
C ASP A 42 -3.73 17.85 -17.94
N ASP A 43 -4.86 18.23 -17.35
CA ASP A 43 -5.09 18.16 -15.91
C ASP A 43 -5.50 16.76 -15.44
N VAL A 44 -5.96 15.90 -16.34
CA VAL A 44 -6.40 14.52 -16.06
C VAL A 44 -5.30 13.51 -16.41
N PHE A 45 -4.70 13.64 -17.60
CA PHE A 45 -3.70 12.72 -18.14
C PHE A 45 -2.28 13.27 -18.01
N ASN A 46 -1.88 13.56 -16.78
CA ASN A 46 -0.54 14.01 -16.43
C ASN A 46 0.03 13.17 -15.29
N PHE A 47 0.58 12.02 -15.66
CA PHE A 47 1.13 11.07 -14.70
C PHE A 47 2.55 11.44 -14.29
N GLN A 48 2.79 11.55 -12.99
CA GLN A 48 4.12 11.66 -12.42
C GLN A 48 4.63 10.28 -12.04
N ILE A 49 5.89 9.99 -12.38
CA ILE A 49 6.59 8.79 -11.93
C ILE A 49 7.30 9.10 -10.61
N VAL A 50 7.23 8.16 -9.68
CA VAL A 50 8.04 8.13 -8.47
C VAL A 50 8.89 6.86 -8.48
N VAL A 51 10.13 6.98 -8.03
CA VAL A 51 11.11 5.89 -8.00
C VAL A 51 11.31 5.41 -6.57
N PHE A 52 11.05 4.13 -6.32
CA PHE A 52 11.33 3.47 -5.05
C PHE A 52 12.50 2.50 -5.20
N GLN A 53 13.32 2.37 -4.15
CA GLN A 53 14.29 1.30 -4.02
C GLN A 53 13.89 0.43 -2.83
N VAL A 54 13.76 -0.87 -3.08
CA VAL A 54 13.46 -1.89 -2.06
C VAL A 54 14.52 -2.96 -2.20
N GLU A 55 15.29 -3.20 -1.15
CA GLU A 55 16.48 -4.06 -1.20
C GLU A 55 17.44 -3.59 -2.33
N ASP A 56 17.73 -4.48 -3.29
CA ASP A 56 18.55 -4.24 -4.48
C ASP A 56 17.72 -3.93 -5.74
N THR A 57 16.39 -3.81 -5.62
CA THR A 57 15.47 -3.64 -6.74
C THR A 57 14.89 -2.21 -6.78
N VAL A 58 14.85 -1.62 -7.97
CA VAL A 58 14.25 -0.31 -8.23
C VAL A 58 12.90 -0.46 -8.92
N PHE A 59 11.91 0.29 -8.45
CA PHE A 59 10.53 0.30 -8.95
C PHE A 59 10.14 1.71 -9.40
N GLU A 60 9.69 1.84 -10.65
CA GLU A 60 9.17 3.09 -11.20
C GLU A 60 7.65 2.97 -11.33
N VAL A 61 6.92 3.79 -10.57
CA VAL A 61 5.46 3.65 -10.43
C VAL A 61 4.76 5.00 -10.48
N LEU A 62 3.44 5.00 -10.70
CA LEU A 62 2.66 6.23 -10.78
C LEU A 62 2.52 6.87 -9.39
N LYS A 63 3.08 8.06 -9.17
CA LYS A 63 3.01 8.79 -7.89
C LYS A 63 1.58 8.94 -7.36
N ALA A 64 0.61 9.11 -8.25
CA ALA A 64 -0.81 9.20 -7.89
C ALA A 64 -1.33 8.00 -7.09
N GLY A 65 -0.79 6.79 -7.31
CA GLY A 65 -1.17 5.61 -6.52
C GLY A 65 -0.70 5.68 -5.07
N PHE A 66 0.43 6.34 -4.81
CA PHE A 66 0.96 6.51 -3.46
C PHE A 66 0.51 7.80 -2.79
N ASN A 67 0.13 8.82 -3.56
CA ASN A 67 -0.37 10.09 -3.05
C ASN A 67 -1.83 9.99 -2.58
N VAL A 68 -2.07 9.17 -1.57
CA VAL A 68 -3.39 8.91 -0.98
C VAL A 68 -3.54 9.69 0.32
N PRO A 69 -4.67 10.38 0.55
CA PRO A 69 -4.89 11.13 1.78
C PRO A 69 -4.69 10.30 3.05
N GLU A 70 -4.13 10.92 4.08
CA GLU A 70 -3.87 10.34 5.41
C GLU A 70 -2.84 9.21 5.41
N THR A 71 -2.06 9.07 4.34
CA THR A 71 -0.93 8.14 4.29
C THR A 71 0.39 8.83 4.60
N ILE A 72 1.40 8.04 4.96
CA ILE A 72 2.76 8.55 5.13
C ILE A 72 3.30 9.20 3.84
N PHE A 73 2.84 8.73 2.67
CA PHE A 73 3.33 9.18 1.38
C PHE A 73 2.71 10.51 0.95
N GLU A 74 1.43 10.78 1.28
CA GLU A 74 0.87 12.13 1.09
C GLU A 74 1.70 13.16 1.85
N THR A 75 1.98 12.88 3.13
CA THR A 75 2.81 13.77 3.95
C THR A 75 4.18 13.94 3.31
N MET A 76 4.84 12.84 2.94
CA MET A 76 6.16 12.87 2.31
C MET A 76 6.19 13.69 1.01
N PHE A 77 5.14 13.59 0.17
CA PHE A 77 5.07 14.28 -1.12
C PHE A 77 4.63 15.74 -1.02
N THR A 78 3.98 16.13 0.09
CA THR A 78 3.53 17.51 0.34
C THR A 78 4.55 18.36 1.08
N LEU A 79 5.52 17.74 1.76
CA LEU A 79 6.64 18.45 2.36
C LEU A 79 7.35 19.31 1.29
N PRO A 80 7.82 20.54 1.62
CA PRO A 80 8.49 21.40 0.66
C PRO A 80 9.73 20.73 0.07
N GLN A 81 9.63 20.27 -1.19
CA GLN A 81 10.74 19.67 -1.92
C GLN A 81 11.29 20.69 -2.91
N ARG A 82 12.47 21.24 -2.61
CA ARG A 82 13.20 22.31 -3.33
C ARG A 82 12.37 23.57 -3.60
N THR A 83 12.88 24.71 -3.16
CA THR A 83 12.45 25.98 -3.75
C THR A 83 13.32 26.27 -4.99
N PRO A 84 12.83 27.06 -5.98
CA PRO A 84 13.65 27.50 -7.12
C PRO A 84 14.94 28.23 -6.74
N VAL A 85 15.06 28.65 -5.47
CA VAL A 85 16.22 29.37 -4.91
C VAL A 85 17.38 28.41 -4.56
N ASP A 86 17.10 27.11 -4.42
CA ASP A 86 18.06 26.10 -3.96
C ASP A 86 18.55 25.19 -5.09
N ALA A 87 18.91 25.76 -6.24
CA ALA A 87 19.40 25.01 -7.41
C ALA A 87 20.62 24.10 -7.11
N ASP A 88 21.42 24.47 -6.11
CA ASP A 88 22.60 23.74 -5.63
C ASP A 88 22.30 22.70 -4.52
N GLY A 89 21.02 22.54 -4.12
CA GLY A 89 20.61 21.59 -3.11
C GLY A 89 20.66 20.13 -3.58
N PRO A 90 20.62 19.14 -2.67
CA PRO A 90 20.54 17.73 -3.06
C PRO A 90 19.29 17.46 -3.94
N PRO A 91 19.35 16.49 -4.86
CA PRO A 91 18.22 16.13 -5.71
C PRO A 91 17.02 15.64 -4.90
N VAL A 92 15.82 15.79 -5.46
CA VAL A 92 14.56 15.41 -4.83
C VAL A 92 14.47 13.89 -4.74
N GLU A 93 14.12 13.35 -3.57
CA GLU A 93 13.95 11.90 -3.39
C GLU A 93 12.76 11.38 -4.21
N GLY A 94 12.96 10.22 -4.83
CA GLY A 94 11.99 9.59 -5.73
C GLY A 94 11.93 10.20 -7.13
N SER A 95 12.78 11.19 -7.45
CA SER A 95 12.74 11.85 -8.76
C SER A 95 13.50 11.11 -9.86
N SER A 96 14.43 10.22 -9.49
CA SER A 96 15.19 9.42 -10.45
C SER A 96 15.76 8.13 -9.83
N ARG A 97 16.32 7.26 -10.67
CA ARG A 97 17.02 6.03 -10.23
C ARG A 97 18.25 6.30 -9.37
N ASP A 98 18.89 7.45 -9.54
CA ASP A 98 20.05 7.86 -8.74
C ASP A 98 19.63 8.44 -7.37
N HIS A 99 18.36 8.83 -7.26
CA HIS A 99 17.76 9.44 -6.08
C HIS A 99 16.40 8.80 -5.76
N PRO A 100 16.34 7.47 -5.52
CA PRO A 100 15.09 6.79 -5.20
C PRO A 100 14.66 7.08 -3.76
N ILE A 101 13.38 6.88 -3.46
CA ILE A 101 12.90 6.74 -2.09
C ILE A 101 13.25 5.33 -1.63
N VAL A 102 14.15 5.21 -0.65
CA VAL A 102 14.56 3.90 -0.10
C VAL A 102 13.54 3.44 0.94
N LEU A 103 12.97 2.26 0.74
CA LEU A 103 12.04 1.64 1.69
C LEU A 103 12.80 0.58 2.50
N GLU A 104 13.31 0.97 3.66
CA GLU A 104 14.01 0.07 4.57
C GLU A 104 13.06 -0.92 5.25
N GLY A 105 13.50 -2.16 5.44
CA GLY A 105 12.72 -3.19 6.15
C GLY A 105 11.58 -3.81 5.34
N VAL A 106 11.47 -3.50 4.05
CA VAL A 106 10.47 -4.07 3.14
C VAL A 106 11.16 -4.99 2.14
N LYS A 107 10.56 -6.15 1.85
CA LYS A 107 11.05 -7.07 0.82
C LYS A 107 10.53 -6.69 -0.56
N ALA A 108 11.35 -6.87 -1.60
CA ALA A 108 10.98 -6.54 -2.97
C ALA A 108 9.74 -7.31 -3.45
N ASP A 109 9.57 -8.58 -3.04
CA ASP A 109 8.41 -9.40 -3.40
C ASP A 109 7.12 -8.94 -2.71
N GLU A 110 7.18 -8.58 -1.43
CA GLU A 110 6.05 -8.01 -0.68
C GLU A 110 5.61 -6.68 -1.31
N PHE A 111 6.56 -5.83 -1.70
CA PHE A 111 6.27 -4.60 -2.41
C PHE A 111 5.60 -4.86 -3.76
N ARG A 112 6.11 -5.81 -4.55
CA ARG A 112 5.50 -6.18 -5.83
C ARG A 112 4.07 -6.69 -5.68
N ILE A 113 3.78 -7.46 -4.64
CA ILE A 113 2.42 -7.90 -4.29
C ILE A 113 1.53 -6.71 -3.97
N PHE A 114 2.01 -5.76 -3.17
CA PHE A 114 1.26 -4.53 -2.86
C PHE A 114 0.97 -3.69 -4.11
N LEU A 115 1.95 -3.57 -5.02
CA LEU A 115 1.77 -2.89 -6.31
C LEU A 115 0.71 -3.54 -7.20
N ARG A 116 0.52 -4.88 -7.15
CA ARG A 116 -0.57 -5.57 -7.87
C ARG A 116 -1.95 -5.15 -7.37
N ILE A 117 -2.08 -4.85 -6.08
CA ILE A 117 -3.33 -4.30 -5.52
C ILE A 117 -3.51 -2.82 -5.91
N LEU A 118 -2.42 -2.06 -5.95
CA LEU A 118 -2.46 -0.63 -6.26
C LEU A 118 -2.69 -0.34 -7.76
N TYR A 119 -2.16 -1.19 -8.64
CA TYR A 119 -2.22 -1.06 -10.09
C TYR A 119 -2.72 -2.37 -10.74
N PRO A 120 -3.99 -2.77 -10.52
CA PRO A 120 -4.51 -4.04 -10.99
C PRO A 120 -4.53 -4.19 -12.52
N PHE A 121 -4.43 -3.07 -13.26
CA PHE A 121 -4.38 -3.07 -14.72
C PHE A 121 -3.00 -3.42 -15.29
N MET A 122 -1.94 -3.39 -14.50
CA MET A 122 -0.57 -3.65 -15.00
C MET A 122 -0.20 -5.13 -15.02
N VAL A 123 -0.84 -5.96 -14.20
CA VAL A 123 -0.48 -7.38 -14.05
C VAL A 123 -1.76 -8.22 -13.99
N GLN A 124 -1.85 -9.26 -14.83
CA GLN A 124 -3.01 -10.15 -14.88
C GLN A 124 -3.03 -11.21 -13.77
N SER A 125 -2.02 -11.24 -12.90
CA SER A 125 -1.90 -12.21 -11.82
C SER A 125 -2.57 -11.68 -10.55
N GLU A 126 -3.61 -12.37 -10.11
CA GLU A 126 -4.38 -12.04 -8.90
C GLU A 126 -3.67 -12.46 -7.61
N VAL A 127 -3.81 -11.64 -6.57
CA VAL A 127 -3.34 -11.98 -5.22
C VAL A 127 -4.32 -12.98 -4.62
N THR A 128 -3.87 -14.21 -4.43
CA THR A 128 -4.75 -15.33 -4.07
C THR A 128 -4.24 -16.14 -2.89
N GLU A 129 -2.99 -15.97 -2.48
CA GLU A 129 -2.42 -16.76 -1.38
C GLU A 129 -2.49 -16.04 -0.04
N TYR A 130 -2.52 -16.83 1.05
CA TYR A 130 -2.57 -16.31 2.41
C TYR A 130 -1.41 -15.37 2.72
N ASP A 131 -0.17 -15.80 2.43
CA ASP A 131 1.03 -15.03 2.73
C ASP A 131 1.13 -13.75 1.89
N GLU A 132 0.63 -13.78 0.66
CA GLU A 132 0.51 -12.57 -0.17
C GLU A 132 -0.46 -11.57 0.47
N TRP A 133 -1.64 -12.00 0.89
CA TRP A 133 -2.61 -11.12 1.56
C TRP A 133 -2.12 -10.61 2.91
N ILE A 134 -1.34 -11.41 3.65
CA ILE A 134 -0.65 -10.96 4.88
C ILE A 134 0.38 -9.87 4.55
N SER A 135 1.11 -10.00 3.43
CA SER A 135 2.07 -8.98 2.96
C SER A 135 1.36 -7.68 2.59
N VAL A 136 0.22 -7.77 1.89
CA VAL A 136 -0.63 -6.60 1.59
C VAL A 136 -1.11 -5.95 2.87
N LEU A 137 -1.63 -6.73 3.83
CA LEU A 137 -2.09 -6.22 5.11
C LEU A 137 -0.96 -5.53 5.88
N HIS A 138 0.23 -6.10 5.89
CA HIS A 138 1.40 -5.55 6.57
C HIS A 138 1.76 -4.17 6.02
N LEU A 139 1.98 -4.05 4.71
CA LEU A 139 2.36 -2.79 4.07
C LEU A 139 1.24 -1.74 4.11
N ALA A 140 -0.02 -2.17 3.90
CA ALA A 140 -1.17 -1.26 4.01
C ALA A 140 -1.33 -0.69 5.42
N THR A 141 -0.99 -1.47 6.44
CA THR A 141 -0.99 -1.01 7.83
C THR A 141 0.20 -0.11 8.09
N MET A 142 1.39 -0.44 7.58
CA MET A 142 2.63 0.34 7.80
C MET A 142 2.56 1.74 7.21
N TRP A 143 1.84 1.88 6.10
CA TRP A 143 1.79 3.13 5.33
C TRP A 143 0.44 3.83 5.40
N ASP A 144 -0.44 3.40 6.30
CA ASP A 144 -1.78 3.95 6.52
C ASP A 144 -2.71 3.93 5.30
N PHE A 145 -2.56 2.94 4.40
CA PHE A 145 -3.53 2.72 3.31
C PHE A 145 -4.81 2.06 3.83
N LYS A 146 -5.63 2.83 4.54
CA LYS A 146 -6.84 2.36 5.24
C LYS A 146 -7.77 1.53 4.36
N LYS A 147 -8.00 1.95 3.10
CA LYS A 147 -8.87 1.22 2.16
C LYS A 147 -8.28 -0.15 1.78
N ILE A 148 -6.98 -0.19 1.49
CA ILE A 148 -6.29 -1.44 1.14
C ILE A 148 -6.24 -2.36 2.36
N ARG A 149 -5.95 -1.81 3.53
CA ARG A 149 -5.97 -2.54 4.81
C ARG A 149 -7.33 -3.21 5.04
N THR A 150 -8.42 -2.46 4.92
CA THR A 150 -9.78 -3.01 5.08
C THR A 150 -10.07 -4.11 4.07
N ASN A 151 -9.67 -3.93 2.80
CA ASN A 151 -9.82 -4.97 1.78
C ASN A 151 -9.06 -6.25 2.15
N ALA A 152 -7.79 -6.12 2.55
CA ALA A 152 -6.97 -7.25 2.96
C ALA A 152 -7.57 -8.00 4.16
N ILE A 153 -8.08 -7.28 5.16
CA ILE A 153 -8.77 -7.88 6.32
C ILE A 153 -9.99 -8.67 5.87
N ASN A 154 -10.84 -8.09 5.03
CA ASN A 154 -12.06 -8.74 4.57
C ASN A 154 -11.74 -10.02 3.77
N ARG A 155 -10.72 -9.98 2.91
CA ARG A 155 -10.26 -11.14 2.13
C ARG A 155 -9.70 -12.24 3.03
N LEU A 156 -8.79 -11.88 3.94
CA LEU A 156 -8.23 -12.80 4.93
C LEU A 156 -9.32 -13.46 5.79
N GLN A 157 -10.29 -12.66 6.26
CA GLN A 157 -11.41 -13.13 7.06
C GLN A 157 -12.29 -14.13 6.31
N ALA A 158 -12.63 -13.83 5.05
CA ALA A 158 -13.56 -14.63 4.27
C ALA A 158 -12.93 -15.96 3.80
N GLU A 159 -11.68 -15.93 3.38
CA GLU A 159 -11.08 -17.04 2.62
C GLU A 159 -10.19 -17.94 3.49
N PHE A 160 -9.55 -17.40 4.54
CA PHE A 160 -8.50 -18.13 5.27
C PHE A 160 -8.83 -18.33 6.75
N PHE A 161 -9.33 -17.30 7.43
CA PHE A 161 -9.36 -17.30 8.90
C PHE A 161 -10.33 -18.32 9.50
N THR A 162 -11.38 -18.75 8.79
CA THR A 162 -12.26 -19.82 9.30
C THR A 162 -11.50 -21.10 9.69
N GLN A 163 -10.44 -21.44 8.94
CA GLN A 163 -9.66 -22.67 9.13
C GLN A 163 -8.40 -22.49 9.99
N LYS A 164 -8.02 -21.25 10.31
CA LYS A 164 -6.80 -20.98 11.09
C LYS A 164 -6.97 -21.38 12.56
N SER A 165 -5.86 -21.78 13.16
CA SER A 165 -5.81 -22.10 14.59
C SER A 165 -6.15 -20.88 15.44
N ALA A 166 -6.67 -21.11 16.64
CA ALA A 166 -6.99 -20.02 17.58
C ALA A 166 -5.76 -19.14 17.86
N ALA A 167 -4.60 -19.79 18.02
CA ALA A 167 -3.35 -19.14 18.36
C ALA A 167 -2.83 -18.26 17.21
N GLU A 168 -3.00 -18.69 15.96
CA GLU A 168 -2.66 -17.90 14.78
C GLU A 168 -3.59 -16.70 14.60
N LYS A 169 -4.90 -16.87 14.83
CA LYS A 169 -5.87 -15.77 14.83
C LYS A 169 -5.50 -14.69 15.85
N ILE A 170 -5.11 -15.09 17.05
CA ILE A 170 -4.69 -14.17 18.13
C ILE A 170 -3.39 -13.47 17.75
N SER A 171 -2.37 -14.22 17.33
CA SER A 171 -1.06 -13.68 16.94
C SER A 171 -1.20 -12.63 15.83
N VAL A 172 -1.87 -12.99 14.72
CA VAL A 172 -2.03 -12.11 13.56
C VAL A 172 -2.98 -10.96 13.87
N GLY A 173 -4.07 -11.23 14.61
CA GLY A 173 -5.02 -10.23 15.07
C GLY A 173 -4.40 -9.19 16.00
N ARG A 174 -3.47 -9.59 16.88
CA ARG A 174 -2.70 -8.66 17.71
C ARG A 174 -1.72 -7.85 16.88
N LYS A 175 -0.91 -8.52 16.04
CA LYS A 175 0.10 -7.89 15.19
C LYS A 175 -0.47 -6.77 14.31
N TYR A 176 -1.63 -7.00 13.70
CA TYR A 176 -2.26 -6.03 12.79
C TYR A 176 -3.47 -5.31 13.39
N ARG A 177 -3.72 -5.51 14.69
CA ARG A 177 -4.84 -4.93 15.46
C ARG A 177 -6.20 -5.12 14.80
N VAL A 178 -6.50 -6.38 14.52
CA VAL A 178 -7.82 -6.85 14.07
C VAL A 178 -8.49 -7.55 15.26
N VAL A 179 -9.23 -6.77 16.05
CA VAL A 179 -9.85 -7.22 17.31
C VAL A 179 -10.76 -8.42 17.09
N ASP A 180 -11.49 -8.47 15.98
CA ASP A 180 -12.40 -9.58 15.69
C ASP A 180 -11.68 -10.93 15.55
N TRP A 181 -10.45 -10.94 15.02
CA TRP A 181 -9.63 -12.15 14.95
C TRP A 181 -9.17 -12.61 16.33
N VAL A 182 -8.80 -11.66 17.21
CA VAL A 182 -8.42 -11.97 18.59
C VAL A 182 -9.60 -12.52 19.37
N LYS A 183 -10.78 -11.87 19.27
CA LYS A 183 -12.02 -12.33 19.88
C LYS A 183 -12.38 -13.74 19.42
N ASP A 184 -12.27 -14.03 18.12
CA ASP A 184 -12.55 -15.35 17.58
C ASP A 184 -11.59 -16.41 18.11
N GLY A 185 -10.28 -16.09 18.16
CA GLY A 185 -9.29 -16.99 18.74
C GLY A 185 -9.53 -17.27 20.23
N TYR A 186 -9.82 -16.25 21.05
CA TYR A 186 -10.18 -16.45 22.47
C TYR A 186 -11.42 -17.30 22.64
N LYS A 187 -12.43 -17.10 21.79
CA LYS A 187 -13.63 -17.92 21.81
C LYS A 187 -13.33 -19.37 21.50
N THR A 188 -12.50 -19.65 20.51
CA THR A 188 -12.06 -21.02 20.20
C THR A 188 -11.33 -21.62 21.40
N LEU A 189 -10.36 -20.92 22.00
CA LEU A 189 -9.63 -21.41 23.19
C LEU A 189 -10.54 -21.64 24.41
N CYS A 190 -11.60 -20.84 24.56
CA CYS A 190 -12.56 -21.03 25.64
C CYS A 190 -13.45 -22.27 25.42
N GLN A 191 -13.70 -22.65 24.16
CA GLN A 191 -14.56 -23.79 23.81
C GLN A 191 -13.80 -25.12 23.74
N GLU A 192 -12.50 -25.08 23.55
CA GLU A 192 -11.65 -26.28 23.52
C GLU A 192 -11.69 -27.06 24.85
N PRO A 193 -11.32 -28.36 24.85
CA PRO A 193 -11.11 -29.15 26.07
C PRO A 193 -10.08 -28.53 27.01
N ALA A 194 -10.02 -28.99 28.26
CA ALA A 194 -9.03 -28.50 29.22
C ALA A 194 -7.61 -28.77 28.67
N GLN A 195 -6.86 -27.70 28.41
CA GLN A 195 -5.48 -27.81 27.97
C GLN A 195 -4.59 -28.12 29.17
N ASN A 196 -3.54 -28.92 28.95
CA ASN A 196 -2.54 -29.21 29.97
C ASN A 196 -1.58 -28.01 30.13
N LEU A 197 -0.72 -28.05 31.16
CA LEU A 197 0.22 -26.96 31.43
C LEU A 197 1.20 -26.71 30.28
N GLU A 198 1.58 -27.74 29.54
CA GLU A 198 2.51 -27.61 28.40
C GLU A 198 1.87 -26.85 27.23
N GLU A 199 0.59 -27.09 26.93
CA GLU A 199 -0.11 -26.31 25.91
C GLU A 199 -0.32 -24.86 26.34
N MET A 200 -0.57 -24.59 27.64
CA MET A 200 -0.60 -23.21 28.15
C MET A 200 0.75 -22.51 27.95
N LYS A 201 1.87 -23.19 28.25
CA LYS A 201 3.21 -22.65 28.00
C LYS A 201 3.45 -22.38 26.51
N ARG A 202 2.99 -23.29 25.64
CA ARG A 202 3.08 -23.12 24.19
C ARG A 202 2.29 -21.90 23.70
N LEU A 203 1.06 -21.69 24.18
CA LEU A 203 0.26 -20.50 23.88
C LEU A 203 1.01 -19.22 24.27
N LYS A 204 1.71 -19.25 25.41
CA LYS A 204 2.54 -18.13 25.85
C LYS A 204 3.77 -17.90 24.98
N GLU A 205 4.56 -18.94 24.77
CA GLU A 205 5.86 -18.83 24.12
C GLU A 205 5.75 -18.60 22.61
N ALA A 206 4.86 -19.32 21.94
CA ALA A 206 4.75 -19.29 20.49
C ALA A 206 3.77 -18.21 19.97
N HIS A 207 2.83 -17.76 20.80
CA HIS A 207 1.72 -16.91 20.35
C HIS A 207 1.54 -15.63 21.16
N GLY A 208 2.41 -15.39 22.14
CA GLY A 208 2.46 -14.13 22.89
C GLY A 208 1.25 -13.89 23.79
N LEU A 209 0.55 -14.94 24.23
CA LEU A 209 -0.46 -14.84 25.28
C LEU A 209 0.24 -14.82 26.64
N ASP A 210 0.16 -13.72 27.39
CA ASP A 210 0.75 -13.74 28.71
C ASP A 210 -0.07 -14.60 29.69
N TRP A 211 0.43 -14.73 30.92
CA TRP A 211 -0.29 -15.50 31.94
C TRP A 211 -1.61 -14.85 32.35
N GLU A 212 -1.77 -13.54 32.17
CA GLU A 212 -3.02 -12.83 32.43
C GLU A 212 -4.07 -13.19 31.38
N ASP A 213 -3.71 -13.20 30.09
CA ASP A 213 -4.55 -13.65 28.98
C ASP A 213 -5.05 -15.09 29.23
N ILE A 214 -4.13 -15.98 29.60
CA ILE A 214 -4.45 -17.39 29.89
C ILE A 214 -5.38 -17.46 31.10
N ALA A 215 -5.10 -16.73 32.17
CA ALA A 215 -5.96 -16.70 33.36
C ALA A 215 -7.36 -16.18 33.03
N LYS A 216 -7.49 -15.10 32.24
CA LYS A 216 -8.76 -14.55 31.76
C LYS A 216 -9.54 -15.58 30.92
N ILE A 217 -8.88 -16.29 29.99
CA ILE A 217 -9.49 -17.38 29.22
C ILE A 217 -10.04 -18.47 30.15
N TYR A 218 -9.24 -18.94 31.12
CA TYR A 218 -9.68 -19.98 32.05
C TYR A 218 -10.76 -19.51 33.01
N PHE A 219 -10.74 -18.23 33.41
CA PHE A 219 -11.80 -17.61 34.18
C PHE A 219 -13.14 -17.64 33.41
N VAL A 220 -13.14 -17.25 32.13
CA VAL A 220 -14.34 -17.33 31.27
C VAL A 220 -14.84 -18.77 31.18
N ARG A 221 -13.93 -19.73 30.98
CA ARG A 221 -14.26 -21.16 30.91
C ARG A 221 -14.91 -21.67 32.19
N ASP A 222 -14.36 -21.34 33.35
CA ASP A 222 -14.88 -21.76 34.65
C ASP A 222 -16.22 -21.08 34.97
N LYS A 223 -16.33 -19.75 34.77
CA LYS A 223 -17.57 -18.97 34.91
C LYS A 223 -18.71 -19.62 34.12
N LEU A 224 -18.48 -19.89 32.83
CA LEU A 224 -19.50 -20.47 31.97
C LEU A 224 -19.80 -21.95 32.27
N ARG A 225 -18.85 -22.72 32.85
CA ARG A 225 -19.13 -24.09 33.33
C ARG A 225 -19.97 -24.10 34.60
N ARG A 226 -19.71 -23.18 35.54
CA ARG A 226 -20.39 -23.12 36.85
C ARG A 226 -21.79 -22.58 36.78
N ASP A 227 -22.10 -21.73 35.81
CA ASP A 227 -23.44 -21.16 35.59
C ASP A 227 -24.53 -22.22 35.24
N HIS A 228 -24.27 -23.54 35.34
CA HIS A 228 -25.11 -24.58 34.73
C HIS A 228 -25.48 -25.80 35.61
N PRO A 229 -26.61 -25.73 36.33
CA PRO A 229 -27.39 -26.92 36.68
C PRO A 229 -28.67 -27.12 35.82
N GLY A 230 -29.01 -26.24 34.87
CA GLY A 230 -30.31 -26.24 34.17
C GLY A 230 -30.29 -26.18 32.64
N HIS A 231 -31.45 -26.46 32.03
CA HIS A 231 -31.76 -26.40 30.60
C HIS A 231 -32.10 -24.96 30.20
N HIS A 232 -31.30 -24.32 29.34
CA HIS A 232 -31.51 -22.92 28.96
C HIS A 232 -31.36 -22.69 27.44
N TYR A 233 -32.11 -21.73 26.93
CA TYR A 233 -31.98 -21.21 25.57
C TYR A 233 -31.31 -19.85 25.63
N CYS A 234 -30.42 -19.56 24.67
CA CYS A 234 -29.73 -18.29 24.62
C CYS A 234 -30.64 -17.20 24.05
N ASP A 235 -30.82 -16.09 24.76
CA ASP A 235 -31.66 -14.97 24.32
C ASP A 235 -31.22 -14.36 22.97
N ASN A 236 -29.95 -14.51 22.59
CA ASN A 236 -29.41 -13.94 21.35
C ASN A 236 -29.54 -14.83 20.12
N CYS A 237 -29.41 -16.16 20.27
CA CYS A 237 -29.41 -17.08 19.13
C CYS A 237 -30.45 -18.20 19.23
N SER A 238 -31.24 -18.22 20.31
CA SER A 238 -32.26 -19.24 20.62
C SER A 238 -31.72 -20.68 20.66
N MET A 239 -30.39 -20.86 20.69
CA MET A 239 -29.78 -22.19 20.77
C MET A 239 -29.82 -22.69 22.20
N TYR A 240 -30.18 -23.96 22.36
CA TYR A 240 -30.04 -24.68 23.62
C TYR A 240 -28.57 -24.73 24.07
N PHE A 241 -28.34 -24.56 25.37
CA PHE A 241 -27.02 -24.73 25.98
C PHE A 241 -27.13 -25.32 27.39
N GLY A 242 -26.03 -25.89 27.87
CA GLY A 242 -25.95 -26.58 29.17
C GLY A 242 -25.54 -28.03 29.02
N ARG A 243 -25.73 -28.83 30.08
CA ARG A 243 -25.38 -30.25 30.08
C ARG A 243 -26.52 -31.07 29.47
N GLU A 244 -26.23 -31.81 28.40
CA GLU A 244 -27.18 -32.73 27.77
C GLU A 244 -27.48 -33.90 28.72
N PRO A 245 -28.75 -34.21 29.05
CA PRO A 245 -29.11 -35.24 30.03
C PRO A 245 -28.60 -36.64 29.65
N ASP A 246 -28.73 -37.00 28.37
CA ASP A 246 -28.48 -38.37 27.91
C ASP A 246 -26.99 -38.67 27.68
N SER A 247 -26.26 -37.72 27.09
CA SER A 247 -24.84 -37.90 26.76
C SER A 247 -23.88 -37.32 27.81
N GLY A 248 -24.39 -36.49 28.72
CA GLY A 248 -23.58 -35.71 29.65
C GLY A 248 -22.67 -34.67 28.98
N ARG A 249 -22.77 -34.46 27.65
CA ARG A 249 -21.99 -33.46 26.93
C ARG A 249 -22.41 -32.06 27.31
N ASN A 250 -21.44 -31.16 27.45
CA ASN A 250 -21.72 -29.74 27.63
C ASN A 250 -21.89 -29.07 26.26
N ILE A 251 -23.09 -28.58 25.99
CA ILE A 251 -23.43 -27.80 24.81
C ILE A 251 -23.11 -26.34 25.09
N ALA A 252 -22.13 -25.82 24.36
CA ALA A 252 -21.61 -24.46 24.51
C ALA A 252 -22.31 -23.48 23.55
N CYS A 253 -22.89 -22.40 24.08
CA CYS A 253 -23.43 -21.33 23.24
C CYS A 253 -22.38 -20.29 22.85
N ARG A 254 -22.16 -20.14 21.53
CA ARG A 254 -21.18 -19.19 20.96
C ARG A 254 -21.43 -17.74 21.39
N CYS A 255 -22.69 -17.32 21.56
CA CYS A 255 -23.05 -15.96 22.00
C CYS A 255 -22.62 -15.68 23.44
N ARG A 256 -22.79 -16.64 24.36
CA ARG A 256 -22.36 -16.49 25.76
C ARG A 256 -20.85 -16.32 25.89
N TYR A 257 -20.08 -17.07 25.11
CA TYR A 257 -18.63 -16.88 25.04
C TYR A 257 -18.27 -15.51 24.48
N THR A 258 -18.97 -15.00 23.45
CA THR A 258 -18.75 -13.63 22.96
C THR A 258 -18.88 -12.62 24.09
N THR A 259 -20.04 -12.62 24.78
CA THR A 259 -20.36 -11.65 25.82
C THR A 259 -19.37 -11.72 26.98
N ALA A 260 -19.04 -12.93 27.45
CA ALA A 260 -18.11 -13.10 28.57
C ALA A 260 -16.68 -12.67 28.20
N ILE A 261 -16.23 -12.93 26.97
CA ILE A 261 -14.91 -12.49 26.49
C ILE A 261 -14.87 -10.97 26.37
N GLU A 262 -15.91 -10.36 25.79
CA GLU A 262 -16.00 -8.90 25.66
C GLU A 262 -16.04 -8.19 27.02
N GLU A 263 -16.68 -8.79 28.01
CA GLU A 263 -16.70 -8.29 29.39
C GLU A 263 -15.30 -8.36 30.02
N VAL A 264 -14.65 -9.53 29.96
CA VAL A 264 -13.37 -9.78 30.63
C VAL A 264 -12.19 -9.08 29.97
N PHE A 265 -12.19 -8.96 28.64
CA PHE A 265 -11.11 -8.35 27.85
C PHE A 265 -11.46 -6.92 27.37
N LYS A 266 -12.45 -6.27 27.99
CA LYS A 266 -12.94 -4.95 27.57
C LYS A 266 -11.82 -3.90 27.45
N SER A 267 -10.95 -3.83 28.46
CA SER A 267 -9.80 -2.93 28.49
C SER A 267 -8.82 -3.21 27.35
N ASP A 268 -8.52 -4.49 27.15
CA ASP A 268 -7.55 -4.99 26.18
C ASP A 268 -8.01 -4.63 24.75
N PHE A 269 -9.28 -4.86 24.43
CA PHE A 269 -9.85 -4.50 23.13
C PHE A 269 -9.96 -2.98 22.93
N SER A 270 -10.26 -2.22 23.99
CA SER A 270 -10.26 -0.75 23.91
C SER A 270 -8.86 -0.21 23.61
N PHE A 271 -7.83 -0.77 24.26
CA PHE A 271 -6.44 -0.40 24.04
C PHE A 271 -6.00 -0.71 22.60
N MET A 272 -6.35 -1.88 22.08
CA MET A 272 -6.04 -2.27 20.69
C MET A 272 -6.65 -1.32 19.65
N ASN A 273 -7.85 -0.79 19.88
CA ASN A 273 -8.50 0.15 18.97
C ASN A 273 -7.97 1.58 19.08
N GLY A 274 -7.31 1.94 20.19
CA GLY A 274 -6.92 3.32 20.51
C GLY A 274 -5.51 3.72 20.11
N ILE A 275 -4.72 2.82 19.52
CA ILE A 275 -3.30 3.04 19.22
C ILE A 275 -3.05 2.74 17.73
N ASP A 276 -2.03 3.36 17.13
CA ASP A 276 -1.52 3.06 15.78
C ASP A 276 -0.86 1.67 15.71
N PRO A 277 -1.33 0.74 14.84
CA PRO A 277 -0.87 -0.65 14.78
C PRO A 277 0.64 -0.90 14.68
N LEU A 278 1.43 0.04 14.19
CA LEU A 278 2.86 -0.16 13.90
C LEU A 278 3.79 0.91 14.51
N SER A 279 3.34 1.60 15.56
CA SER A 279 4.13 2.64 16.25
C SER A 279 5.52 2.21 16.76
N ASP A 280 5.79 0.90 16.89
CA ASP A 280 7.04 0.35 17.44
C ASP A 280 8.04 -0.12 16.37
N THR A 281 7.68 -0.09 15.09
CA THR A 281 8.66 -0.34 14.01
C THR A 281 9.29 0.99 13.60
N PRO A 282 10.63 1.12 13.55
CA PRO A 282 11.26 2.26 12.93
C PRO A 282 10.96 2.22 11.43
N THR A 283 9.86 2.85 11.01
CA THR A 283 9.60 3.16 9.61
C THR A 283 10.47 4.34 9.25
N THR A 284 11.78 4.12 9.16
CA THR A 284 12.66 5.11 8.54
C THR A 284 12.50 4.99 7.04
N VAL A 285 11.62 5.81 6.47
CA VAL A 285 11.92 6.37 5.16
C VAL A 285 13.08 7.33 5.40
N THR A 286 14.30 6.84 5.24
CA THR A 286 15.51 7.59 5.53
C THR A 286 15.71 8.67 4.48
N ALA A 287 15.50 9.93 4.88
CA ALA A 287 16.00 11.08 4.15
C ALA A 287 17.53 11.01 4.14
N ASN A 288 18.13 10.70 2.99
CA ASN A 288 19.54 10.32 2.91
C ASN A 288 20.47 11.53 3.04
N LYS A 289 20.83 11.92 4.28
CA LYS A 289 21.91 12.89 4.54
C LYS A 289 23.27 12.21 4.35
N LYS A 290 23.76 12.16 3.11
CA LYS A 290 25.16 11.75 2.85
C LYS A 290 26.14 12.70 3.54
N LYS A 291 26.82 12.20 4.58
CA LYS A 291 28.03 12.80 5.18
C LYS A 291 29.14 12.89 4.12
N LYS A 292 29.52 14.11 3.73
CA LYS A 292 30.82 14.38 3.10
C LYS A 292 31.92 14.08 4.13
N LYS A 293 32.63 12.96 3.96
CA LYS A 293 33.97 12.80 4.55
C LYS A 293 34.92 13.70 3.75
N LYS A 294 35.56 14.63 4.46
CA LYS A 294 36.79 15.31 4.02
C LYS A 294 37.95 14.32 3.99
#